data_AF-A0A9E0KRC6-F1
#
_entry.id   AF-A0A9E0KRC6-F1
#
_cell.length_a   1.000
_cell.length_b   1.000
_cell.length_c   1.000
_cell.angle_alpha   90.00
_cell.angle_beta   90.00
_cell.angle_gamma   90.00
#
_symmetry.space_group_name_H-M   'P 1'
#
loop_
_entity.id
_entity.type
_entity.pdbx_description
1 polymer ?
#
loop_
_entity_poly.entity_id
_entity_poly.type
_entity_poly.pdbx_seq_one_letter_code
_entity_poly.pdbx_strand_id
1 'polypeptide(L)'
;MTKPSFDLSKIEAFFQESPLSYKAFAADVSAKQFWQCITEKGASYILLLESRKQDYEATLFITQLLHQAKIKAPQIYAHDSKEQLILFEDLGTYHLGHAYYEQDQTPLSTFYQQATELLIQSRQIDITHCSFPLPLYRHDYFEKQAQLLIDTAAPIVLGHDLPLKAIELYKEIVSQILEQINCERSTFIFRDYFADNLMIKDGETYVIDFQDAGIGPLGYDFISLIEDARYDVPADIIKHCEELYCASLSAEDCAIYKHQKEYIKVIRHLRILSNFLTLTTKGKSGYLKHLPRVLSHLEKLFKQESFFALKNWFDTYLPFSSIRVFIKKHRPIDQAMILAAGYGKRMRPLTDHTPKPLLPLNGKPILDYICNLLVQNKVTQLFINGHHLADQIKAYAAHQKEQRRFQTVVYSHENTILETAGGVQKMCQFLTEKDAPFFALNGDLYFEPLPDQTSLLDQMRQAWDPEKMDVLLWLVPKEKCFFLDGKGDYFLNEKNRLTRNLTEAEAPYFYAGIQILSPHLFPNTQEEKCYSNLEIWDKAQAENRLFGLIYEAEWFHIGTPEALKETEQLIVQRQKQKAA
;
A
#
# COMPACT_ATOMS: atom_id res chain seq x y z
N MET A 1 2.78 13.16 20.04
CA MET A 1 4.25 13.22 20.22
C MET A 1 4.54 12.57 21.55
N THR A 2 5.24 11.44 21.54
CA THR A 2 5.52 10.65 22.73
C THR A 2 7.02 10.40 22.76
N LYS A 3 7.68 10.85 23.84
CA LYS A 3 9.11 10.57 24.06
C LYS A 3 9.27 9.05 24.17
N PRO A 4 10.32 8.45 23.59
CA PRO A 4 10.60 7.03 23.77
C PRO A 4 10.76 6.67 25.26
N SER A 5 10.37 5.46 25.65
CA SER A 5 10.31 5.04 27.06
C SER A 5 11.62 4.51 27.65
N PHE A 6 12.73 4.64 26.93
CA PHE A 6 14.05 4.11 27.28
C PHE A 6 15.06 5.23 27.57
N ASP A 7 16.22 4.88 28.13
CA ASP A 7 17.25 5.84 28.51
C ASP A 7 17.90 6.46 27.27
N LEU A 8 17.71 7.76 27.10
CA LEU A 8 18.24 8.52 25.97
C LEU A 8 19.49 9.31 26.33
N SER A 9 20.01 9.23 27.56
CA SER A 9 21.03 10.14 28.08
C SER A 9 22.28 10.22 27.20
N LYS A 10 22.75 9.10 26.63
CA LYS A 10 23.90 9.08 25.72
C LYS A 10 23.61 9.73 24.36
N ILE A 11 22.41 9.57 23.84
CA ILE A 11 21.98 10.19 22.59
C ILE A 11 21.70 11.68 22.81
N GLU A 12 21.07 12.04 23.94
CA GLU A 12 20.81 13.42 24.34
C GLU A 12 22.10 14.22 24.54
N ALA A 13 23.18 13.57 25.00
CA ALA A 13 24.49 14.19 25.10
C ALA A 13 25.05 14.66 23.74
N PHE A 14 24.63 14.09 22.61
CA PHE A 14 25.05 14.55 21.29
C PHE A 14 24.42 15.91 20.92
N PHE A 15 23.14 16.11 21.24
CA PHE A 15 22.40 17.27 20.73
C PHE A 15 22.88 18.60 21.32
N GLN A 16 23.62 18.60 22.44
CA GLN A 16 24.00 19.80 23.22
C GLN A 16 22.82 20.67 23.72
N GLU A 17 21.60 20.41 23.24
CA GLU A 17 20.30 20.98 23.57
C GLU A 17 19.25 19.84 23.58
N SER A 18 18.19 19.94 24.39
CA SER A 18 17.17 18.89 24.41
C SER A 18 16.37 18.88 23.10
N PRO A 19 16.08 17.71 22.48
CA PRO A 19 15.22 17.65 21.30
C PRO A 19 13.83 18.20 21.59
N LEU A 20 13.35 19.09 20.73
CA LEU A 20 12.05 19.76 20.86
C LEU A 20 10.89 18.76 20.68
N SER A 21 11.06 17.76 19.81
CA SER A 21 10.04 16.73 19.60
C SER A 21 10.61 15.41 19.08
N TYR A 22 9.91 14.33 19.45
CA TYR A 22 10.07 13.00 18.87
C TYR A 22 8.78 12.63 18.13
N LYS A 23 8.92 12.31 16.84
CA LYS A 23 7.83 11.82 16.00
C LYS A 23 8.15 10.40 15.55
N ALA A 24 7.43 9.42 16.11
CA ALA A 24 7.55 8.04 15.68
C ALA A 24 7.10 7.88 14.22
N PHE A 25 7.84 7.09 13.46
CA PHE A 25 7.36 6.58 12.17
C PHE A 25 6.47 5.35 12.39
N ALA A 26 5.61 5.03 11.43
CA ALA A 26 4.81 3.82 11.49
C ALA A 26 5.72 2.59 11.55
N ALA A 27 5.45 1.67 12.46
CA ALA A 27 6.19 0.42 12.55
C ALA A 27 6.01 -0.40 11.25
N ASP A 28 7.12 -0.76 10.62
CA ASP A 28 7.12 -1.72 9.51
C ASP A 28 6.94 -3.16 10.07
N VAL A 29 7.05 -4.19 9.24
CA VAL A 29 7.02 -5.61 9.64
C VAL A 29 8.17 -5.97 10.59
N SER A 30 9.25 -5.19 10.56
CA SER A 30 10.41 -5.35 11.42
C SER A 30 10.10 -4.84 12.84
N ALA A 31 10.73 -5.46 13.85
CA ALA A 31 10.58 -5.07 15.25
C ALA A 31 11.35 -3.77 15.62
N LYS A 32 12.12 -3.22 14.68
CA LYS A 32 12.85 -1.96 14.84
C LYS A 32 11.90 -0.77 14.86
N GLN A 33 12.31 0.29 15.56
CA GLN A 33 11.51 1.49 15.73
C GLN A 33 12.31 2.71 15.30
N PHE A 34 11.64 3.65 14.63
CA PHE A 34 12.24 4.88 14.14
C PHE A 34 11.52 6.10 14.71
N TRP A 35 12.28 7.13 15.04
CA TRP A 35 11.77 8.45 15.38
C TRP A 35 12.50 9.53 14.60
N GLN A 36 11.76 10.51 14.10
CA GLN A 36 12.32 11.79 13.71
C GLN A 36 12.50 12.64 14.97
N CYS A 37 13.73 13.12 15.18
CA CYS A 37 14.11 14.00 16.27
C CYS A 37 14.37 15.40 15.69
N ILE A 38 13.61 16.39 16.13
CA ILE A 38 13.79 17.78 15.71
C ILE A 38 14.29 18.59 16.90
N THR A 39 15.43 19.27 16.76
CA THR A 39 15.99 20.14 17.82
C THR A 39 15.32 21.51 17.85
N GLU A 40 15.55 22.29 18.90
CA GLU A 40 15.00 23.65 19.02
C GLU A 40 15.43 24.56 17.86
N LYS A 41 16.64 24.35 17.33
CA LYS A 41 17.17 25.07 16.16
C LYS A 41 16.64 24.56 14.81
N GLY A 42 15.76 23.56 14.81
CA GLY A 42 15.16 23.00 13.60
C GLY A 42 16.02 21.97 12.86
N ALA A 43 17.13 21.51 13.46
CA ALA A 43 17.91 20.41 12.90
C ALA A 43 17.13 19.09 13.06
N SER A 44 17.20 18.21 12.05
CA SER A 44 16.45 16.94 12.02
C SER A 44 17.39 15.73 11.95
N TYR A 45 17.03 14.69 12.70
CA TYR A 45 17.78 13.44 12.82
C TYR A 45 16.85 12.24 12.88
N ILE A 46 17.38 11.05 12.56
CA ILE A 46 16.65 9.78 12.66
C ILE A 46 17.22 8.96 13.80
N LEU A 47 16.43 8.71 14.84
CA LEU A 47 16.77 7.78 15.90
C LEU A 47 16.22 6.40 15.56
N LEU A 48 17.10 5.42 15.44
CA LEU A 48 16.79 4.01 15.28
C LEU A 48 16.98 3.29 16.61
N LEU A 49 15.98 2.51 17.02
CA LEU A 49 16.13 1.44 18.01
C LEU A 49 16.15 0.11 17.27
N GLU A 50 17.27 -0.61 17.36
CA GLU A 50 17.33 -1.96 16.83
C GLU A 50 16.74 -3.00 17.79
N SER A 51 16.17 -4.04 17.19
CA SER A 51 15.51 -5.14 17.89
C SER A 51 16.48 -6.24 18.31
N ARG A 52 17.61 -6.39 17.61
CA ARG A 52 18.62 -7.42 17.87
C ARG A 52 20.01 -6.79 17.94
N LYS A 53 20.80 -7.27 18.90
CA LYS A 53 22.17 -6.79 19.12
C LYS A 53 23.05 -7.01 17.89
N GLN A 54 22.86 -8.13 17.19
CA GLN A 54 23.59 -8.44 15.97
C GLN A 54 23.31 -7.43 14.85
N ASP A 55 22.06 -6.98 14.70
CA ASP A 55 21.68 -6.01 13.66
C ASP A 55 22.22 -4.63 13.99
N TYR A 56 22.21 -4.26 15.27
CA TYR A 56 22.87 -3.04 15.77
C TYR A 56 24.37 -3.05 15.44
N GLU A 57 25.09 -4.13 15.77
CA GLU A 57 26.53 -4.26 15.50
C GLU A 57 26.83 -4.26 14.00
N ALA A 58 26.02 -4.98 13.20
CA ALA A 58 26.12 -5.01 11.74
C ALA A 58 25.91 -3.63 11.13
N THR A 59 24.91 -2.87 11.60
CA THR A 59 24.61 -1.52 11.13
C THR A 59 25.81 -0.58 11.32
N LEU A 60 26.43 -0.59 12.50
CA LEU A 60 27.61 0.24 12.77
C LEU A 60 28.79 -0.16 11.87
N PHE A 61 29.07 -1.45 11.77
CA PHE A 61 30.20 -1.96 11.00
C PHE A 61 30.03 -1.70 9.50
N ILE A 62 28.87 -2.01 8.94
CA ILE A 62 28.58 -1.85 7.52
C ILE A 62 28.59 -0.36 7.15
N THR A 63 28.05 0.53 7.99
CA THR A 63 28.13 1.99 7.74
C THR A 63 29.57 2.44 7.55
N GLN A 64 30.49 1.98 8.41
CA GLN A 64 31.92 2.30 8.30
C GLN A 64 32.53 1.77 6.99
N LEU A 65 32.21 0.53 6.59
CA LEU A 65 32.66 -0.04 5.32
C LEU A 65 32.18 0.78 4.12
N LEU A 66 30.90 1.18 4.11
CA LEU A 66 30.31 1.98 3.04
C LEU A 66 31.03 3.33 2.92
N HIS A 67 31.27 4.03 4.03
CA HIS A 67 31.98 5.31 4.00
C HIS A 67 33.44 5.17 3.55
N GLN A 68 34.14 4.11 3.96
CA GLN A 68 35.50 3.83 3.49
C GLN A 68 35.54 3.58 1.98
N ALA A 69 34.51 2.91 1.45
CA ALA A 69 34.33 2.70 0.02
C ALA A 69 33.72 3.93 -0.71
N LYS A 70 33.52 5.05 -0.01
CA LYS A 70 32.89 6.29 -0.52
C LYS A 70 31.45 6.11 -1.04
N ILE A 71 30.77 5.07 -0.57
CA ILE A 71 29.36 4.82 -0.84
C ILE A 71 28.53 5.72 0.07
N LYS A 72 27.54 6.38 -0.53
CA LYS A 72 26.65 7.30 0.19
C LYS A 72 25.66 6.52 1.05
N ALA A 73 25.80 6.66 2.35
CA ALA A 73 24.95 6.12 3.41
C ALA A 73 24.82 7.19 4.52
N PRO A 74 23.73 7.22 5.30
CA PRO A 74 23.52 8.24 6.33
C PRO A 74 24.66 8.25 7.35
N GLN A 75 25.08 9.44 7.76
CA GLN A 75 26.09 9.58 8.83
C GLN A 75 25.55 9.08 10.17
N ILE A 76 26.40 8.41 10.95
CA ILE A 76 26.10 8.09 12.35
C ILE A 76 26.70 9.18 13.23
N TYR A 77 25.84 9.87 13.97
CA TYR A 77 26.22 10.95 14.87
C TYR A 77 26.48 10.46 16.29
N ALA A 78 25.69 9.50 16.77
CA ALA A 78 25.81 8.90 18.09
C ALA A 78 25.20 7.50 18.11
N HIS A 79 25.61 6.67 19.06
CA HIS A 79 24.99 5.36 19.27
C HIS A 79 25.13 4.92 20.75
N ASP A 80 24.25 4.03 21.20
CA ASP A 80 24.32 3.39 22.52
C ASP A 80 24.13 1.88 22.39
N SER A 81 25.18 1.12 22.70
CA SER A 81 25.15 -0.35 22.63
C SER A 81 24.31 -1.00 23.73
N LYS A 82 24.07 -0.30 24.85
CA LYS A 82 23.26 -0.84 25.95
C LYS A 82 21.78 -0.90 25.54
N GLU A 83 21.29 0.19 24.97
CA GLU A 83 19.90 0.33 24.53
C GLU A 83 19.72 -0.01 23.04
N GLN A 84 20.80 -0.30 22.31
CA GLN A 84 20.82 -0.59 20.86
C GLN A 84 20.29 0.58 20.00
N LEU A 85 20.64 1.80 20.40
CA LEU A 85 20.22 3.03 19.74
C LEU A 85 21.27 3.54 18.77
N ILE A 86 20.84 4.04 17.61
CA ILE A 86 21.69 4.68 16.62
C ILE A 86 21.02 5.98 16.17
N LEU A 87 21.76 7.08 16.24
CA LEU A 87 21.34 8.39 15.75
C LEU A 87 21.97 8.66 14.38
N PHE A 88 21.12 8.67 13.35
CA PHE A 88 21.48 8.88 11.96
C PHE A 88 21.20 10.32 11.50
N GLU A 89 21.90 10.70 10.43
CA GLU A 89 21.48 11.75 9.52
C GLU A 89 20.05 11.54 9.02
N ASP A 90 19.26 12.62 9.05
CA ASP A 90 17.97 12.65 8.37
C ASP A 90 18.17 12.92 6.87
N LEU A 91 17.89 11.88 6.07
CA LEU A 91 17.90 11.94 4.61
C LEU A 91 16.57 12.42 4.01
N GLY A 92 15.58 12.74 4.85
CA GLY A 92 14.24 13.11 4.45
C GLY A 92 13.35 11.88 4.22
N THR A 93 12.24 12.07 3.50
CA THR A 93 11.28 11.01 3.17
C THR A 93 11.24 10.66 1.69
N TYR A 94 12.02 11.38 0.87
CA TYR A 94 12.02 11.22 -0.58
C TYR A 94 13.01 10.12 -0.97
N HIS A 95 12.54 9.14 -1.72
CA HIS A 95 13.32 7.98 -2.17
C HIS A 95 13.08 7.72 -3.67
N LEU A 96 13.89 6.88 -4.30
CA LEU A 96 13.84 6.61 -5.75
C LEU A 96 12.44 6.18 -6.23
N GLY A 97 11.70 5.44 -5.40
CA GLY A 97 10.29 5.11 -5.65
C GLY A 97 9.36 6.32 -5.83
N HIS A 98 9.62 7.46 -5.18
CA HIS A 98 8.86 8.70 -5.40
C HIS A 98 9.19 9.34 -6.76
N ALA A 99 10.48 9.36 -7.13
CA ALA A 99 10.94 9.89 -8.41
C ALA A 99 10.36 9.14 -9.62
N TYR A 100 9.88 7.90 -9.43
CA TYR A 100 9.15 7.16 -10.46
C TYR A 100 7.83 7.83 -10.86
N TYR A 101 7.10 8.40 -9.90
CA TYR A 101 5.80 9.04 -10.12
C TYR A 101 5.92 10.55 -10.38
N GLU A 102 6.96 11.19 -9.84
CA GLU A 102 7.20 12.63 -9.95
C GLU A 102 8.25 12.92 -11.05
N GLN A 103 7.79 13.13 -12.29
CA GLN A 103 8.69 13.34 -13.46
C GLN A 103 9.15 14.80 -13.66
N ASP A 104 8.87 15.72 -12.73
CA ASP A 104 8.92 17.15 -13.00
C ASP A 104 10.26 17.85 -12.69
N GLN A 105 11.20 17.21 -11.99
CA GLN A 105 12.46 17.86 -11.56
C GLN A 105 13.73 17.26 -12.18
N THR A 106 14.05 16.01 -11.83
CA THR A 106 15.26 15.31 -12.30
C THR A 106 14.84 14.04 -13.03
N PRO A 107 15.40 13.72 -14.21
CA PRO A 107 15.04 12.50 -14.92
C PRO A 107 15.29 11.25 -14.07
N LEU A 108 14.33 10.31 -14.08
CA LEU A 108 14.44 9.04 -13.37
C LEU A 108 15.74 8.27 -13.72
N SER A 109 16.19 8.36 -14.97
CA SER A 109 17.43 7.75 -15.45
C SER A 109 18.67 8.19 -14.68
N THR A 110 18.71 9.44 -14.21
CA THR A 110 19.83 9.97 -13.42
C THR A 110 19.98 9.22 -12.10
N PHE A 111 18.88 8.97 -11.40
CA PHE A 111 18.94 8.28 -10.10
C PHE A 111 19.22 6.79 -10.24
N TYR A 112 18.69 6.12 -11.28
CA TYR A 112 19.06 4.72 -11.57
C TYR A 112 20.52 4.58 -11.98
N GLN A 113 21.08 5.56 -12.69
CA GLN A 113 22.51 5.61 -12.97
C GLN A 113 23.32 5.75 -11.67
N GLN A 114 23.00 6.71 -10.81
CA GLN A 114 23.69 6.88 -9.52
C GLN A 114 23.61 5.61 -8.66
N ALA A 115 22.44 4.96 -8.58
CA ALA A 115 22.28 3.70 -7.87
C ALA A 115 23.18 2.58 -8.46
N THR A 116 23.27 2.50 -9.79
CA THR A 116 24.17 1.56 -10.47
C THR A 116 25.64 1.85 -10.15
N GLU A 117 26.04 3.12 -10.11
CA GLU A 117 27.40 3.55 -9.75
C GLU A 117 27.75 3.17 -8.31
N LEU A 118 26.81 3.28 -7.36
CA LEU A 118 27.02 2.82 -5.98
C LEU A 118 27.24 1.30 -5.89
N LEU A 119 26.56 0.49 -6.73
CA LEU A 119 26.82 -0.95 -6.84
C LEU A 119 28.18 -1.27 -7.46
N ILE A 120 28.62 -0.48 -8.45
CA ILE A 120 29.95 -0.63 -9.03
C ILE A 120 31.02 -0.33 -7.96
N GLN A 121 30.80 0.68 -7.12
CA GLN A 121 31.68 1.04 -6.02
C GLN A 121 31.70 -0.02 -4.91
N SER A 122 30.54 -0.58 -4.54
CA SER A 122 30.44 -1.60 -3.47
C SER A 122 31.24 -2.85 -3.75
N ARG A 123 31.42 -3.21 -5.03
CA ARG A 123 32.26 -4.35 -5.42
C ARG A 123 33.74 -4.19 -5.08
N GLN A 124 34.20 -2.97 -4.77
CA GLN A 124 35.57 -2.70 -4.34
C GLN A 124 35.78 -2.88 -2.83
N ILE A 125 34.72 -3.16 -2.06
CA ILE A 125 34.84 -3.48 -0.63
C ILE A 125 35.61 -4.79 -0.47
N ASP A 126 36.66 -4.77 0.35
CA ASP A 126 37.41 -5.99 0.68
C ASP A 126 36.59 -6.90 1.61
N ILE A 127 35.97 -7.90 1.01
CA ILE A 127 35.20 -8.93 1.71
C ILE A 127 36.07 -10.05 2.33
N THR A 128 37.37 -10.07 2.06
CA THR A 128 38.27 -11.14 2.53
C THR A 128 38.84 -10.88 3.92
N HIS A 129 39.01 -9.61 4.29
CA HIS A 129 39.57 -9.19 5.59
C HIS A 129 38.61 -8.33 6.41
N CYS A 130 37.36 -8.79 6.57
CA CYS A 130 36.38 -8.13 7.44
C CYS A 130 36.53 -8.57 8.91
N SER A 131 36.65 -7.64 9.84
CA SER A 131 36.70 -7.94 11.28
C SER A 131 35.35 -8.35 11.87
N PHE A 132 34.26 -8.11 11.15
CA PHE A 132 32.90 -8.56 11.48
C PHE A 132 32.47 -9.65 10.50
N PRO A 133 31.87 -10.76 10.98
CA PRO A 133 31.47 -11.88 10.11
C PRO A 133 30.24 -11.50 9.27
N LEU A 134 30.48 -11.12 8.02
CA LEU A 134 29.41 -10.85 7.06
C LEU A 134 28.64 -12.15 6.72
N PRO A 135 27.29 -12.09 6.60
CA PRO A 135 26.49 -13.23 6.16
C PRO A 135 26.91 -13.75 4.78
N LEU A 136 26.89 -15.07 4.60
CA LEU A 136 27.15 -15.72 3.31
C LEU A 136 25.83 -16.09 2.63
N TYR A 137 25.58 -15.49 1.47
CA TYR A 137 24.41 -15.74 0.62
C TYR A 137 24.78 -16.67 -0.52
N ARG A 138 24.85 -17.98 -0.22
CA ARG A 138 25.20 -19.04 -1.18
C ARG A 138 24.00 -19.96 -1.45
N HIS A 139 24.28 -21.11 -2.06
CA HIS A 139 23.27 -22.08 -2.49
C HIS A 139 22.26 -22.43 -1.39
N ASP A 140 22.71 -22.70 -0.16
CA ASP A 140 21.83 -23.07 0.97
C ASP A 140 20.87 -21.95 1.36
N TYR A 141 21.31 -20.69 1.27
CA TYR A 141 20.44 -19.53 1.48
C TYR A 141 19.36 -19.47 0.40
N PHE A 142 19.74 -19.55 -0.88
CA PHE A 142 18.80 -19.46 -1.99
C PHE A 142 17.81 -20.63 -2.01
N GLU A 143 18.26 -21.83 -1.68
CA GLU A 143 17.41 -23.02 -1.53
C GLU A 143 16.36 -22.79 -0.44
N LYS A 144 16.75 -22.33 0.75
CA LYS A 144 15.80 -21.99 1.83
C LYS A 144 14.79 -20.93 1.40
N GLN A 145 15.22 -19.91 0.65
CA GLN A 145 14.31 -18.87 0.16
C GLN A 145 13.31 -19.42 -0.87
N ALA A 146 13.76 -20.25 -1.80
CA ALA A 146 12.90 -20.88 -2.80
C ALA A 146 11.93 -21.90 -2.17
N GLN A 147 12.35 -22.57 -1.10
CA GLN A 147 11.55 -23.53 -0.34
C GLN A 147 10.29 -22.90 0.27
N LEU A 148 10.31 -21.60 0.62
CA LEU A 148 9.15 -20.87 1.14
C LEU A 148 7.93 -20.93 0.22
N LEU A 149 8.14 -21.12 -1.09
CA LEU A 149 7.04 -21.31 -2.04
C LEU A 149 6.20 -22.52 -1.68
N ILE A 150 6.83 -23.68 -1.46
CA ILE A 150 6.12 -24.93 -1.23
C ILE A 150 5.74 -25.13 0.22
N ASP A 151 6.51 -24.57 1.16
CA ASP A 151 6.25 -24.69 2.60
C ASP A 151 5.15 -23.74 3.09
N THR A 152 4.94 -22.62 2.41
CA THR A 152 4.06 -21.55 2.94
C THR A 152 3.19 -20.93 1.86
N ALA A 153 3.78 -20.46 0.76
CA ALA A 153 3.03 -19.70 -0.24
C ALA A 153 1.96 -20.53 -0.95
N ALA A 154 2.29 -21.76 -1.38
CA ALA A 154 1.37 -22.64 -2.07
C ALA A 154 0.21 -23.09 -1.16
N PRO A 155 0.44 -23.56 0.09
CA PRO A 155 -0.66 -23.85 1.01
C PRO A 155 -1.59 -22.66 1.27
N ILE A 156 -1.06 -21.43 1.38
CA ILE A 156 -1.88 -20.22 1.54
C ILE A 156 -2.82 -20.01 0.34
N VAL A 157 -2.29 -20.15 -0.88
CA VAL A 157 -3.07 -19.92 -2.11
C VAL A 157 -4.08 -21.04 -2.36
N LEU A 158 -3.69 -22.29 -2.15
CA LEU A 158 -4.50 -23.47 -2.44
C LEU A 158 -5.51 -23.79 -1.32
N GLY A 159 -5.24 -23.36 -0.09
CA GLY A 159 -6.00 -23.73 1.09
C GLY A 159 -5.74 -25.16 1.59
N HIS A 160 -4.74 -25.86 1.04
CA HIS A 160 -4.29 -27.18 1.47
C HIS A 160 -2.81 -27.40 1.11
N ASP A 161 -2.18 -28.36 1.77
CA ASP A 161 -0.78 -28.70 1.50
C ASP A 161 -0.58 -29.34 0.13
N LEU A 162 0.61 -29.15 -0.43
CA LEU A 162 1.04 -29.79 -1.66
C LEU A 162 1.29 -31.30 -1.44
N PRO A 163 1.02 -32.16 -2.45
CA PRO A 163 1.36 -33.58 -2.35
C PRO A 163 2.88 -33.76 -2.33
N LEU A 164 3.37 -34.80 -1.63
CA LEU A 164 4.80 -35.09 -1.48
C LEU A 164 5.56 -35.12 -2.82
N LYS A 165 4.96 -35.74 -3.85
CA LYS A 165 5.55 -35.77 -5.19
C LYS A 165 5.81 -34.38 -5.78
N ALA A 166 4.91 -33.41 -5.52
CA ALA A 166 5.11 -32.03 -5.98
C ALA A 166 6.26 -31.36 -5.24
N ILE A 167 6.37 -31.60 -3.93
CA ILE A 167 7.45 -31.08 -3.08
C ILE A 167 8.81 -31.62 -3.55
N GLU A 168 8.93 -32.93 -3.75
CA GLU A 168 10.16 -33.58 -4.20
C GLU A 168 10.59 -33.09 -5.59
N LEU A 169 9.64 -33.03 -6.55
CA LEU A 169 9.90 -32.52 -7.90
C LEU A 169 10.33 -31.05 -7.90
N TYR A 170 9.70 -30.21 -7.08
CA TYR A 170 10.09 -28.80 -6.95
C TYR A 170 11.53 -28.65 -6.46
N LYS A 171 11.90 -29.41 -5.42
CA LYS A 171 13.26 -29.39 -4.85
C LYS A 171 14.31 -29.79 -5.89
N GLU A 172 14.04 -30.84 -6.66
CA GLU A 172 14.93 -31.26 -7.75
C GLU A 172 15.10 -30.15 -8.80
N ILE A 173 14.01 -29.54 -9.25
CA ILE A 173 14.03 -28.45 -10.24
C ILE A 173 14.81 -27.24 -9.70
N VAL A 174 14.56 -26.84 -8.45
CA VAL A 174 15.26 -25.72 -7.81
C VAL A 174 16.74 -26.01 -7.66
N SER A 175 17.13 -27.23 -7.26
CA SER A 175 18.54 -27.63 -7.17
C SER A 175 19.25 -27.44 -8.51
N GLN A 176 18.66 -27.91 -9.62
CA GLN A 176 19.22 -27.75 -10.96
C GLN A 176 19.35 -26.28 -11.39
N ILE A 177 18.40 -25.43 -11.00
CA ILE A 177 18.46 -23.98 -11.24
C ILE A 177 19.61 -23.34 -10.45
N LEU A 178 19.77 -23.72 -9.19
CA LEU A 178 20.78 -23.15 -8.30
C LEU A 178 22.21 -23.57 -8.69
N GLU A 179 22.38 -24.74 -9.28
CA GLU A 179 23.65 -25.19 -9.87
C GLU A 179 24.18 -24.26 -10.98
N GLN A 180 23.30 -23.46 -11.59
CA GLN A 180 23.67 -22.48 -12.63
C GLN A 180 24.14 -21.13 -12.05
N ILE A 181 24.05 -20.94 -10.73
CA ILE A 181 24.43 -19.69 -10.04
C ILE A 181 25.84 -19.84 -9.45
N ASN A 182 26.79 -19.06 -9.96
CA ASN A 182 28.15 -19.06 -9.46
C ASN A 182 28.23 -18.37 -8.09
N CYS A 183 28.38 -19.18 -7.03
CA CYS A 183 28.56 -18.74 -5.65
C CYS A 183 30.03 -18.75 -5.22
N GLU A 184 30.98 -19.00 -6.11
CA GLU A 184 32.43 -18.94 -5.83
C GLU A 184 32.95 -17.53 -6.11
N ARG A 185 32.55 -16.94 -7.24
CA ARG A 185 32.81 -15.54 -7.57
C ARG A 185 31.82 -14.62 -6.87
N SER A 186 32.01 -14.45 -5.56
CA SER A 186 31.14 -13.63 -4.71
C SER A 186 31.66 -12.19 -4.53
N THR A 187 30.76 -11.27 -4.23
CA THR A 187 31.03 -9.86 -3.97
C THR A 187 30.19 -9.35 -2.79
N PHE A 188 30.45 -8.13 -2.34
CA PHE A 188 29.60 -7.46 -1.36
C PHE A 188 28.22 -7.20 -1.96
N ILE A 189 27.16 -7.60 -1.26
CA ILE A 189 25.79 -7.35 -1.64
C ILE A 189 25.01 -6.75 -0.48
N PHE A 190 24.15 -5.78 -0.76
CA PHE A 190 23.19 -5.18 0.17
C PHE A 190 21.99 -6.08 0.45
N ARG A 191 21.70 -7.05 -0.44
CA ARG A 191 20.56 -7.99 -0.40
C ARG A 191 19.21 -7.35 -0.72
N ASP A 192 18.91 -6.24 -0.07
CA ASP A 192 17.64 -5.50 -0.17
C ASP A 192 17.86 -4.14 -0.89
N TYR A 193 18.51 -4.21 -2.05
CA TYR A 193 18.82 -3.06 -2.90
C TYR A 193 17.69 -2.78 -3.91
N PHE A 194 16.71 -1.97 -3.53
CA PHE A 194 15.56 -1.63 -4.38
C PHE A 194 15.12 -0.19 -4.15
N ALA A 195 14.23 0.35 -4.98
CA ALA A 195 14.00 1.80 -5.07
C ALA A 195 13.51 2.47 -3.77
N ASP A 196 12.84 1.74 -2.88
CA ASP A 196 12.38 2.27 -1.58
C ASP A 196 13.51 2.38 -0.54
N ASN A 197 14.60 1.62 -0.71
CA ASN A 197 15.79 1.66 0.16
C ASN A 197 16.88 2.60 -0.37
N LEU A 198 16.55 3.42 -1.37
CA LEU A 198 17.44 4.40 -2.01
C LEU A 198 16.88 5.81 -1.81
N MET A 199 17.37 6.51 -0.79
CA MET A 199 16.96 7.86 -0.44
C MET A 199 17.56 8.88 -1.41
N ILE A 200 16.80 9.91 -1.76
CA ILE A 200 17.24 10.99 -2.64
C ILE A 200 17.27 12.29 -1.83
N LYS A 201 18.46 12.87 -1.68
CA LYS A 201 18.68 14.13 -0.96
C LYS A 201 19.63 15.01 -1.76
N ASP A 202 19.23 16.25 -1.99
CA ASP A 202 20.01 17.25 -2.75
C ASP A 202 20.48 16.74 -4.14
N GLY A 203 19.64 15.93 -4.81
CA GLY A 203 19.93 15.36 -6.13
C GLY A 203 20.84 14.12 -6.11
N GLU A 204 21.19 13.62 -4.93
CA GLU A 204 22.11 12.50 -4.74
C GLU A 204 21.41 11.29 -4.11
N THR A 205 21.86 10.10 -4.50
CA THR A 205 21.31 8.82 -4.04
C THR A 205 22.09 8.27 -2.84
N TYR A 206 21.38 7.85 -1.80
CA TYR A 206 21.92 7.27 -0.56
C TYR A 206 21.28 5.92 -0.27
N VAL A 207 22.07 4.94 0.17
CA VAL A 207 21.58 3.62 0.55
C VAL A 207 21.19 3.61 2.04
N ILE A 208 20.04 3.01 2.36
CA ILE A 208 19.60 2.71 3.73
C ILE A 208 19.26 1.22 3.87
N ASP A 209 18.94 0.78 5.09
CA ASP A 209 18.47 -0.59 5.38
C ASP A 209 19.46 -1.70 4.95
N PHE A 210 20.75 -1.43 5.14
CA PHE A 210 21.87 -2.27 4.71
C PHE A 210 22.45 -3.15 5.84
N GLN A 211 21.83 -3.23 7.01
CA GLN A 211 22.31 -4.04 8.15
C GLN A 211 22.47 -5.54 7.81
N ASP A 212 21.75 -5.96 6.80
CA ASP A 212 21.71 -7.31 6.28
C ASP A 212 22.66 -7.51 5.08
N ALA A 213 23.52 -6.54 4.77
CA ALA A 213 24.50 -6.70 3.71
C ALA A 213 25.49 -7.83 4.04
N GLY A 214 25.97 -8.50 3.01
CA GLY A 214 26.86 -9.65 3.15
C GLY A 214 27.57 -10.00 1.86
N ILE A 215 27.92 -11.27 1.70
CA ILE A 215 28.69 -11.78 0.57
C ILE A 215 27.79 -12.68 -0.27
N GLY A 216 27.64 -12.38 -1.57
CA GLY A 216 26.76 -13.12 -2.45
C GLY A 216 27.15 -13.06 -3.92
N PRO A 217 26.35 -13.65 -4.82
CA PRO A 217 26.70 -13.80 -6.22
C PRO A 217 26.75 -12.47 -6.95
N LEU A 218 27.68 -12.37 -7.91
CA LEU A 218 27.85 -11.20 -8.77
C LEU A 218 26.54 -10.81 -9.49
N GLY A 219 26.14 -9.54 -9.39
CA GLY A 219 24.96 -9.00 -10.05
C GLY A 219 23.65 -9.16 -9.28
N TYR A 220 23.66 -9.77 -8.09
CA TYR A 220 22.45 -9.97 -7.30
C TYR A 220 21.66 -8.68 -7.00
N ASP A 221 22.35 -7.63 -6.55
CA ASP A 221 21.72 -6.34 -6.26
C ASP A 221 21.41 -5.54 -7.51
N PHE A 222 22.22 -5.68 -8.58
CA PHE A 222 21.90 -5.04 -9.85
C PHE A 222 20.57 -5.56 -10.40
N ILE A 223 20.36 -6.87 -10.36
CA ILE A 223 19.08 -7.50 -10.70
C ILE A 223 17.96 -7.04 -9.76
N SER A 224 18.25 -6.86 -8.47
CA SER A 224 17.30 -6.29 -7.49
C SER A 224 16.78 -4.92 -7.88
N LEU A 225 17.67 -4.06 -8.38
CA LEU A 225 17.37 -2.70 -8.79
C LEU A 225 16.48 -2.66 -10.04
N ILE A 226 16.83 -3.43 -11.08
CA ILE A 226 16.18 -3.35 -12.39
C ILE A 226 14.91 -4.21 -12.51
N GLU A 227 14.75 -5.24 -11.68
CA GLU A 227 13.57 -6.13 -11.64
C GLU A 227 12.74 -5.89 -10.35
N ASP A 228 12.71 -4.65 -9.85
CA ASP A 228 11.95 -4.30 -8.65
C ASP A 228 10.46 -4.62 -8.83
N ALA A 229 9.91 -5.47 -7.96
CA ALA A 229 8.50 -5.84 -8.01
C ALA A 229 7.55 -4.65 -7.78
N ARG A 230 8.05 -3.54 -7.23
CA ARG A 230 7.26 -2.37 -6.84
C ARG A 230 7.09 -1.33 -7.95
N TYR A 231 8.04 -1.26 -8.88
CA TYR A 231 8.05 -0.24 -9.95
C TYR A 231 8.31 -0.87 -11.32
N ASP A 232 7.73 -0.32 -12.38
CA ASP A 232 8.00 -0.79 -13.75
C ASP A 232 9.10 0.06 -14.36
N VAL A 233 10.36 -0.39 -14.20
CA VAL A 233 11.53 0.35 -14.66
C VAL A 233 11.55 0.41 -16.19
N PRO A 234 11.59 1.61 -16.81
CA PRO A 234 11.61 1.75 -18.26
C PRO A 234 12.74 0.96 -18.92
N ALA A 235 12.44 0.32 -20.05
CA ALA A 235 13.38 -0.59 -20.73
C ALA A 235 14.68 0.10 -21.21
N ASP A 236 14.60 1.37 -21.57
CA ASP A 236 15.75 2.21 -21.92
C ASP A 236 16.66 2.48 -20.72
N ILE A 237 16.08 2.73 -19.54
CA ILE A 237 16.83 2.88 -18.28
C ILE A 237 17.51 1.56 -17.91
N ILE A 238 16.79 0.44 -17.98
CA ILE A 238 17.36 -0.89 -17.72
C ILE A 238 18.56 -1.14 -18.63
N LYS A 239 18.39 -0.89 -19.94
CA LYS A 239 19.45 -1.09 -20.92
C LYS A 239 20.68 -0.22 -20.63
N HIS A 240 20.49 1.07 -20.37
CA HIS A 240 21.59 2.00 -20.04
C HIS A 240 22.34 1.55 -18.79
N CYS A 241 21.62 1.18 -17.73
CA CYS A 241 22.25 0.72 -16.48
C CYS A 241 22.96 -0.63 -16.66
N GLU A 242 22.42 -1.55 -17.47
CA GLU A 242 23.08 -2.84 -17.75
C GLU A 242 24.36 -2.65 -18.58
N GLU A 243 24.36 -1.73 -19.54
CA GLU A 243 25.56 -1.33 -20.30
C GLU A 243 26.63 -0.73 -19.38
N LEU A 244 26.24 0.19 -18.50
CA LEU A 244 27.13 0.79 -17.49
C LEU A 244 27.72 -0.27 -16.53
N TYR A 245 26.87 -1.14 -16.00
CA TYR A 245 27.29 -2.22 -15.09
C TYR A 245 28.22 -3.21 -15.79
N CYS A 246 27.90 -3.62 -17.02
CA CYS A 246 28.73 -4.53 -17.80
C CYS A 246 30.08 -3.92 -18.20
N ALA A 247 30.12 -2.63 -18.51
CA ALA A 247 31.37 -1.92 -18.83
C ALA A 247 32.33 -1.85 -17.63
N SER A 248 31.80 -1.95 -16.40
CA SER A 248 32.59 -1.98 -15.17
C SER A 248 33.15 -3.38 -14.83
N LEU A 249 32.77 -4.42 -15.57
CA LEU A 249 33.17 -5.80 -15.33
C LEU A 249 34.40 -6.19 -16.15
N SER A 250 35.21 -7.10 -15.63
CA SER A 250 36.15 -7.85 -16.47
C SER A 250 35.37 -8.70 -17.49
N ALA A 251 36.01 -9.13 -18.58
CA ALA A 251 35.34 -9.99 -19.58
C ALA A 251 34.81 -11.30 -18.97
N GLU A 252 35.56 -11.88 -18.04
CA GLU A 252 35.18 -13.07 -17.29
C GLU A 252 33.98 -12.81 -16.37
N ASP A 253 34.04 -11.77 -15.54
CA ASP A 253 32.93 -11.41 -14.64
C ASP A 253 31.65 -11.06 -15.42
N CYS A 254 31.79 -10.40 -16.58
CA CYS A 254 30.68 -10.08 -17.47
C CYS A 254 30.03 -11.35 -18.04
N ALA A 255 30.84 -12.35 -18.43
CA ALA A 255 30.34 -13.64 -18.87
C ALA A 255 29.60 -14.39 -17.74
N ILE A 256 30.16 -14.39 -16.52
CA ILE A 256 29.52 -14.98 -15.33
C ILE A 256 28.17 -14.31 -15.07
N TYR A 257 28.13 -12.98 -14.99
CA TYR A 257 26.90 -12.22 -14.78
C TYR A 257 25.85 -12.56 -15.85
N LYS A 258 26.21 -12.52 -17.13
CA LYS A 258 25.28 -12.81 -18.24
C LYS A 258 24.75 -14.24 -18.22
N HIS A 259 25.56 -15.21 -17.84
CA HIS A 259 25.13 -16.61 -17.70
C HIS A 259 24.10 -16.78 -16.59
N GLN A 260 24.40 -16.26 -15.40
CA GLN A 260 23.58 -16.54 -14.22
C GLN A 260 22.37 -15.61 -14.02
N LYS A 261 22.30 -14.48 -14.74
CA LYS A 261 21.31 -13.43 -14.45
C LYS A 261 19.86 -13.94 -14.45
N GLU A 262 19.47 -14.76 -15.43
CA GLU A 262 18.09 -15.25 -15.54
C GLU A 262 17.75 -16.26 -14.43
N TYR A 263 18.72 -17.05 -13.97
CA TYR A 263 18.57 -17.97 -12.84
C TYR A 263 18.42 -17.21 -11.52
N ILE A 264 19.24 -16.16 -11.30
CA ILE A 264 19.09 -15.27 -10.14
C ILE A 264 17.72 -14.59 -10.16
N LYS A 265 17.25 -14.11 -11.32
CA LYS A 265 15.91 -13.51 -11.47
C LYS A 265 14.82 -14.46 -11.02
N VAL A 266 14.79 -15.70 -11.54
CA VAL A 266 13.79 -16.70 -11.15
C VAL A 266 13.78 -16.91 -9.64
N ILE A 267 14.93 -17.20 -9.02
CA ILE A 267 15.02 -17.45 -7.58
C ILE A 267 14.57 -16.23 -6.76
N ARG A 268 14.94 -15.02 -7.18
CA ARG A 268 14.49 -13.78 -6.53
C ARG A 268 12.98 -13.59 -6.65
N HIS A 269 12.39 -13.82 -7.82
CA HIS A 269 10.95 -13.69 -8.00
C HIS A 269 10.16 -14.75 -7.22
N LEU A 270 10.67 -15.98 -7.13
CA LEU A 270 10.09 -17.01 -6.25
C LEU A 270 10.12 -16.56 -4.79
N ARG A 271 11.26 -16.06 -4.31
CA ARG A 271 11.39 -15.49 -2.96
C ARG A 271 10.38 -14.36 -2.71
N ILE A 272 10.30 -13.40 -3.62
CA ILE A 272 9.40 -12.23 -3.49
C ILE A 272 7.94 -12.68 -3.50
N LEU A 273 7.57 -13.58 -4.42
CA LEU A 273 6.23 -14.17 -4.49
C LEU A 273 5.86 -14.82 -3.15
N SER A 274 6.74 -15.68 -2.63
CA SER A 274 6.51 -16.38 -1.37
C SER A 274 6.41 -15.42 -0.19
N ASN A 275 7.29 -14.42 -0.11
CA ASN A 275 7.28 -13.44 0.97
C ASN A 275 5.99 -12.60 0.96
N PHE A 276 5.60 -12.06 -0.19
CA PHE A 276 4.39 -11.23 -0.29
C PHE A 276 3.11 -12.02 -0.02
N LEU A 277 3.03 -13.28 -0.47
CA LEU A 277 1.91 -14.16 -0.12
C LEU A 277 1.89 -14.47 1.38
N THR A 278 3.04 -14.78 1.97
CA THR A 278 3.14 -15.09 3.41
C THR A 278 2.77 -13.89 4.28
N LEU A 279 3.12 -12.66 3.88
CA LEU A 279 2.80 -11.43 4.60
C LEU A 279 1.29 -11.20 4.74
N THR A 280 0.45 -11.78 3.88
CA THR A 280 -1.01 -11.70 4.02
C THR A 280 -1.51 -12.35 5.31
N THR A 281 -0.89 -13.44 5.75
CA THR A 281 -1.21 -14.12 7.02
C THR A 281 -0.88 -13.26 8.25
N LYS A 282 -0.02 -12.24 8.07
CA LYS A 282 0.35 -11.25 9.09
C LYS A 282 -0.46 -9.96 8.98
N GLY A 283 -1.57 -9.96 8.23
CA GLY A 283 -2.43 -8.79 8.04
C GLY A 283 -1.83 -7.72 7.12
N LYS A 284 -0.77 -8.03 6.37
CA LYS A 284 -0.09 -7.11 5.46
C LYS A 284 -0.49 -7.40 4.00
N SER A 285 -1.79 -7.42 3.72
CA SER A 285 -2.32 -7.65 2.37
C SER A 285 -1.96 -6.56 1.36
N GLY A 286 -1.49 -5.39 1.83
CA GLY A 286 -0.99 -4.30 0.98
C GLY A 286 0.12 -4.70 0.00
N TYR A 287 0.90 -5.76 0.27
CA TYR A 287 1.94 -6.24 -0.66
C TYR A 287 1.36 -7.01 -1.87
N LEU A 288 0.10 -7.46 -1.80
CA LEU A 288 -0.53 -8.18 -2.91
C LEU A 288 -0.61 -7.36 -4.20
N LYS A 289 -0.61 -6.03 -4.10
CA LYS A 289 -0.57 -5.13 -5.26
C LYS A 289 0.64 -5.34 -6.18
N HIS A 290 1.74 -5.81 -5.63
CA HIS A 290 2.98 -6.01 -6.38
C HIS A 290 3.04 -7.38 -7.08
N LEU A 291 2.25 -8.35 -6.63
CA LEU A 291 2.30 -9.71 -7.16
C LEU A 291 1.94 -9.83 -8.65
N PRO A 292 0.98 -9.08 -9.23
CA PRO A 292 0.74 -9.12 -10.67
C PRO A 292 2.01 -8.85 -11.50
N ARG A 293 2.89 -7.95 -11.03
CA ARG A 293 4.18 -7.67 -11.67
C ARG A 293 5.14 -8.85 -11.51
N VAL A 294 5.28 -9.40 -10.29
CA VAL A 294 6.11 -10.59 -10.03
C VAL A 294 5.70 -11.76 -10.93
N LEU A 295 4.40 -12.01 -11.07
CA LEU A 295 3.87 -13.03 -11.98
C LEU A 295 4.24 -12.72 -13.43
N SER A 296 4.16 -11.47 -13.88
CA SER A 296 4.58 -11.10 -15.24
C SER A 296 6.06 -11.37 -15.49
N HIS A 297 6.95 -11.10 -14.52
CA HIS A 297 8.37 -11.43 -14.65
C HIS A 297 8.59 -12.95 -14.76
N LEU A 298 7.92 -13.74 -13.91
CA LEU A 298 7.98 -15.20 -13.98
C LEU A 298 7.41 -15.74 -15.31
N GLU A 299 6.29 -15.20 -15.79
CA GLU A 299 5.70 -15.56 -17.09
C GLU A 299 6.66 -15.28 -18.25
N LYS A 300 7.44 -14.19 -18.20
CA LYS A 300 8.48 -13.90 -19.19
C LYS A 300 9.63 -14.91 -19.11
N LEU A 301 10.10 -15.23 -17.90
CA LEU A 301 11.17 -16.21 -17.68
C LEU A 301 10.77 -17.61 -18.15
N PHE A 302 9.55 -18.04 -17.84
CA PHE A 302 9.02 -19.37 -18.20
C PHE A 302 8.88 -19.62 -19.71
N LYS A 303 9.10 -18.60 -20.56
CA LYS A 303 9.22 -18.78 -22.01
C LYS A 303 10.56 -19.35 -22.44
N GLN A 304 11.59 -19.30 -21.59
CA GLN A 304 12.91 -19.84 -21.87
C GLN A 304 12.94 -21.35 -21.57
N GLU A 305 13.61 -22.12 -22.44
CA GLU A 305 13.68 -23.58 -22.31
C GLU A 305 14.27 -24.03 -20.96
N SER A 306 15.23 -23.27 -20.43
CA SER A 306 15.86 -23.50 -19.13
C SER A 306 14.87 -23.58 -17.96
N PHE A 307 13.66 -23.03 -18.10
CA PHE A 307 12.65 -22.95 -17.05
C PHE A 307 11.38 -23.76 -17.34
N PHE A 308 11.35 -24.59 -18.39
CA PHE A 308 10.17 -25.39 -18.73
C PHE A 308 9.77 -26.38 -17.62
N ALA A 309 10.74 -27.00 -16.94
CA ALA A 309 10.45 -27.90 -15.82
C ALA A 309 9.72 -27.17 -14.69
N LEU A 310 10.20 -25.97 -14.32
CA LEU A 310 9.56 -25.12 -13.31
C LEU A 310 8.18 -24.63 -13.76
N LYS A 311 8.05 -24.21 -15.02
CA LYS A 311 6.76 -23.82 -15.60
C LYS A 311 5.74 -24.95 -15.50
N ASN A 312 6.11 -26.16 -15.92
CA ASN A 312 5.23 -27.34 -15.87
C ASN A 312 4.83 -27.68 -14.42
N TRP A 313 5.74 -27.47 -13.47
CA TRP A 313 5.43 -27.61 -12.05
C TRP A 313 4.36 -26.61 -11.61
N PHE A 314 4.51 -25.32 -11.95
CA PHE A 314 3.51 -24.29 -11.64
C PHE A 314 2.16 -24.60 -12.29
N ASP A 315 2.14 -24.93 -13.58
CA ASP A 315 0.90 -25.25 -14.31
C ASP A 315 0.14 -26.43 -13.68
N THR A 316 0.85 -27.38 -13.10
CA THR A 316 0.26 -28.59 -12.49
C THR A 316 -0.18 -28.36 -11.05
N TYR A 317 0.65 -27.70 -10.23
CA TYR A 317 0.49 -27.70 -8.77
C TYR A 317 0.14 -26.35 -8.16
N LEU A 318 0.51 -25.24 -8.80
CA LEU A 318 0.23 -23.88 -8.32
C LEU A 318 0.01 -22.94 -9.51
N PRO A 319 -1.05 -23.12 -10.31
CA PRO A 319 -1.21 -22.35 -11.53
C PRO A 319 -1.37 -20.86 -11.20
N PHE A 320 -0.81 -19.99 -12.04
CA PHE A 320 -0.89 -18.54 -11.84
C PHE A 320 -2.32 -18.01 -11.77
N SER A 321 -3.30 -18.71 -12.39
CA SER A 321 -4.72 -18.41 -12.23
C SER A 321 -5.17 -18.49 -10.76
N SER A 322 -4.76 -19.51 -10.02
CA SER A 322 -5.07 -19.64 -8.59
C SER A 322 -4.45 -18.51 -7.77
N ILE A 323 -3.21 -18.12 -8.08
CA ILE A 323 -2.55 -16.98 -7.42
C ILE A 323 -3.30 -15.67 -7.74
N ARG A 324 -3.73 -15.46 -8.99
CA ARG A 324 -4.51 -14.27 -9.39
C ARG A 324 -5.87 -14.21 -8.70
N VAL A 325 -6.56 -15.34 -8.56
CA VAL A 325 -7.81 -15.44 -7.77
C VAL A 325 -7.55 -15.09 -6.32
N PHE A 326 -6.49 -15.65 -5.72
CA PHE A 326 -6.09 -15.34 -4.35
C PHE A 326 -5.79 -13.85 -4.15
N ILE A 327 -5.02 -13.22 -5.04
CA ILE A 327 -4.72 -11.79 -5.02
C ILE A 327 -6.01 -10.98 -5.07
N LYS A 328 -6.91 -11.28 -6.01
CA LYS A 328 -8.18 -10.55 -6.18
C LYS A 328 -9.00 -10.61 -4.90
N LYS A 329 -9.13 -11.80 -4.30
CA LYS A 329 -9.92 -12.05 -3.10
C LYS A 329 -9.37 -11.36 -1.84
N HIS A 330 -8.05 -11.31 -1.67
CA HIS A 330 -7.42 -10.82 -0.44
C HIS A 330 -6.86 -9.40 -0.57
N ARG A 331 -7.07 -8.74 -1.70
CA ARG A 331 -6.63 -7.35 -1.92
C ARG A 331 -7.28 -6.43 -0.89
N PRO A 332 -6.53 -5.52 -0.24
CA PRO A 332 -7.12 -4.59 0.71
C PRO A 332 -8.11 -3.65 0.01
N ILE A 333 -9.18 -3.31 0.72
CA ILE A 333 -10.13 -2.26 0.34
C ILE A 333 -9.81 -1.04 1.21
N ASP A 334 -8.78 -0.31 0.84
CA ASP A 334 -8.21 0.82 1.61
C ASP A 334 -8.29 2.17 0.86
N GLN A 335 -8.99 2.18 -0.27
CA GLN A 335 -9.31 3.36 -1.07
C GLN A 335 -10.77 3.77 -0.86
N ALA A 336 -11.02 5.07 -0.73
CA ALA A 336 -12.37 5.61 -0.60
C ALA A 336 -12.57 6.87 -1.43
N MET A 337 -13.74 6.95 -2.08
CA MET A 337 -14.22 8.12 -2.81
C MET A 337 -15.39 8.75 -2.06
N ILE A 338 -15.35 10.06 -1.86
CA ILE A 338 -16.44 10.83 -1.29
C ILE A 338 -17.07 11.72 -2.36
N LEU A 339 -18.38 11.54 -2.57
CA LEU A 339 -19.18 12.34 -3.50
C LEU A 339 -19.66 13.64 -2.82
N ALA A 340 -18.96 14.74 -3.09
CA ALA A 340 -19.21 16.07 -2.52
C ALA A 340 -19.55 17.15 -3.56
N ALA A 341 -19.87 16.76 -4.80
CA ALA A 341 -20.20 17.69 -5.89
C ALA A 341 -21.63 18.29 -5.86
N GLY A 342 -22.54 17.73 -5.06
CA GLY A 342 -23.97 18.06 -5.10
C GLY A 342 -24.32 19.49 -4.66
N TYR A 343 -25.34 20.08 -5.29
CA TYR A 343 -25.85 21.42 -4.98
C TYR A 343 -26.49 21.57 -3.60
N GLY A 344 -26.98 20.48 -2.99
CA GLY A 344 -27.67 20.53 -1.71
C GLY A 344 -28.93 21.41 -1.71
N LYS A 345 -29.70 21.46 -2.81
CA LYS A 345 -30.83 22.41 -2.99
C LYS A 345 -31.88 22.35 -1.87
N ARG A 346 -32.12 21.17 -1.28
CA ARG A 346 -33.06 20.94 -0.17
C ARG A 346 -32.59 21.51 1.17
N MET A 347 -31.32 21.90 1.28
CA MET A 347 -30.70 22.47 2.49
C MET A 347 -30.62 24.00 2.47
N ARG A 348 -31.22 24.66 1.47
CA ARG A 348 -31.22 26.13 1.40
C ARG A 348 -31.98 26.74 2.58
N PRO A 349 -31.53 27.91 3.09
CA PRO A 349 -30.47 28.77 2.55
C PRO A 349 -29.03 28.38 3.00
N LEU A 350 -28.86 27.34 3.84
CA LEU A 350 -27.54 26.98 4.37
C LEU A 350 -26.53 26.66 3.26
N THR A 351 -26.99 26.04 2.18
CA THR A 351 -26.15 25.63 1.04
C THR A 351 -25.87 26.71 0.00
N ASP A 352 -26.35 27.93 0.21
CA ASP A 352 -26.01 29.06 -0.67
C ASP A 352 -24.59 29.57 -0.41
N HIS A 353 -24.04 29.33 0.78
CA HIS A 353 -22.68 29.77 1.16
C HIS A 353 -21.75 28.65 1.62
N THR A 354 -22.28 27.47 1.98
CA THR A 354 -21.48 26.34 2.47
C THR A 354 -21.92 25.04 1.77
N PRO A 355 -21.03 24.27 1.13
CA PRO A 355 -21.41 22.96 0.58
C PRO A 355 -22.07 22.09 1.65
N LYS A 356 -23.09 21.30 1.29
CA LYS A 356 -23.75 20.39 2.23
C LYS A 356 -22.77 19.52 3.04
N PRO A 357 -21.73 18.92 2.42
CA PRO A 357 -20.72 18.13 3.15
C PRO A 357 -19.94 18.91 4.23
N LEU A 358 -19.85 20.23 4.10
CA LEU A 358 -19.15 21.12 5.04
C LEU A 358 -20.07 21.81 6.05
N LEU A 359 -21.38 21.56 5.99
CA LEU A 359 -22.28 22.08 7.01
C LEU A 359 -21.90 21.51 8.38
N PRO A 360 -21.95 22.34 9.44
CA PRO A 360 -21.65 21.88 10.78
C PRO A 360 -22.79 21.00 11.30
N LEU A 361 -22.40 19.87 11.89
CA LEU A 361 -23.23 19.04 12.74
C LEU A 361 -22.51 19.00 14.11
N ASN A 362 -23.13 19.55 15.15
CA ASN A 362 -22.52 19.70 16.48
C ASN A 362 -21.13 20.36 16.44
N GLY A 363 -20.99 21.41 15.63
CA GLY A 363 -19.78 22.21 15.50
C GLY A 363 -18.65 21.59 14.67
N LYS A 364 -18.87 20.42 14.04
CA LYS A 364 -17.90 19.79 13.14
C LYS A 364 -18.49 19.62 11.73
N PRO A 365 -17.73 19.85 10.66
CA PRO A 365 -18.18 19.53 9.30
C PRO A 365 -18.65 18.08 9.17
N ILE A 366 -19.72 17.82 8.42
CA ILE A 366 -20.20 16.44 8.16
C ILE A 366 -19.07 15.56 7.58
N LEU A 367 -18.24 16.11 6.68
CA LEU A 367 -17.08 15.40 6.13
C LEU A 367 -16.08 14.92 7.21
N ASP A 368 -15.95 15.60 8.35
CA ASP A 368 -15.02 15.14 9.40
C ASP A 368 -15.48 13.80 9.99
N TYR A 369 -16.79 13.58 10.12
CA TYR A 369 -17.33 12.30 10.59
C TYR A 369 -17.01 11.17 9.61
N ILE A 370 -17.14 11.42 8.32
CA ILE A 370 -16.79 10.46 7.26
C ILE A 370 -15.28 10.19 7.26
N CYS A 371 -14.45 11.22 7.29
CA CYS A 371 -12.99 11.06 7.36
C CYS A 371 -12.56 10.30 8.62
N ASN A 372 -13.19 10.54 9.77
CA ASN A 372 -12.94 9.79 11.00
C ASN A 372 -13.30 8.31 10.84
N LEU A 373 -14.47 8.01 10.27
CA LEU A 373 -14.89 6.64 9.96
C LEU A 373 -13.85 5.95 9.07
N LEU A 374 -13.43 6.58 7.98
CA LEU A 374 -12.44 6.03 7.04
C LEU A 374 -11.10 5.72 7.72
N VAL A 375 -10.56 6.66 8.50
CA VAL A 375 -9.28 6.50 9.19
C VAL A 375 -9.35 5.38 10.25
N GLN A 376 -10.41 5.34 11.06
CA GLN A 376 -10.62 4.28 12.05
C GLN A 376 -10.70 2.89 11.40
N ASN A 377 -11.18 2.84 10.17
CA ASN A 377 -11.26 1.63 9.37
C ASN A 377 -10.04 1.44 8.46
N LYS A 378 -8.87 2.03 8.73
CA LYS A 378 -7.63 1.76 7.95
C LYS A 378 -7.75 2.06 6.45
N VAL A 379 -8.63 2.97 6.04
CA VAL A 379 -8.60 3.54 4.68
C VAL A 379 -7.42 4.51 4.63
N THR A 380 -6.52 4.29 3.69
CA THR A 380 -5.26 5.02 3.55
C THR A 380 -5.31 6.04 2.41
N GLN A 381 -6.28 5.93 1.50
CA GLN A 381 -6.36 6.78 0.31
C GLN A 381 -7.75 7.39 0.17
N LEU A 382 -7.79 8.70 0.02
CA LEU A 382 -9.00 9.49 -0.03
C LEU A 382 -9.09 10.28 -1.33
N PHE A 383 -10.18 10.09 -2.05
CA PHE A 383 -10.54 10.83 -3.26
C PHE A 383 -11.82 11.60 -2.99
N ILE A 384 -11.86 12.89 -3.29
CA ILE A 384 -13.04 13.75 -3.07
C ILE A 384 -13.30 14.55 -4.33
N ASN A 385 -14.54 14.52 -4.84
CA ASN A 385 -14.93 15.39 -5.94
C ASN A 385 -15.62 16.68 -5.46
N GLY A 386 -15.69 17.69 -6.31
CA GLY A 386 -16.45 18.91 -6.01
C GLY A 386 -16.87 19.69 -7.26
N HIS A 387 -18.07 20.26 -7.22
CA HIS A 387 -18.65 21.11 -8.26
C HIS A 387 -19.24 22.40 -7.66
N HIS A 388 -20.36 22.30 -6.95
CA HIS A 388 -20.96 23.45 -6.25
C HIS A 388 -20.05 23.90 -5.10
N LEU A 389 -19.67 25.19 -5.07
CA LEU A 389 -18.74 25.75 -4.09
C LEU A 389 -17.42 24.94 -4.00
N ALA A 390 -16.94 24.45 -5.14
CA ALA A 390 -15.79 23.57 -5.32
C ALA A 390 -14.52 24.00 -4.56
N ASP A 391 -14.24 25.31 -4.52
CA ASP A 391 -13.04 25.84 -3.85
C ASP A 391 -13.00 25.51 -2.35
N GLN A 392 -14.16 25.46 -1.68
CA GLN A 392 -14.23 25.10 -0.26
C GLN A 392 -13.93 23.61 -0.04
N ILE A 393 -14.42 22.74 -0.93
CA ILE A 393 -14.10 21.30 -0.90
C ILE A 393 -12.61 21.06 -1.22
N LYS A 394 -12.06 21.80 -2.18
CA LYS A 394 -10.63 21.76 -2.52
C LYS A 394 -9.76 22.17 -1.34
N ALA A 395 -10.12 23.27 -0.66
CA ALA A 395 -9.42 23.74 0.54
C ALA A 395 -9.49 22.69 1.67
N TYR A 396 -10.65 22.07 1.88
CA TYR A 396 -10.81 20.99 2.85
C TYR A 396 -9.92 19.76 2.50
N ALA A 397 -9.88 19.34 1.23
CA ALA A 397 -9.01 18.25 0.81
C ALA A 397 -7.52 18.56 1.02
N ALA A 398 -7.08 19.79 0.74
CA ALA A 398 -5.73 20.25 1.03
C ALA A 398 -5.42 20.19 2.54
N HIS A 399 -6.35 20.61 3.39
CA HIS A 399 -6.22 20.50 4.84
C HIS A 399 -6.07 19.03 5.30
N GLN A 400 -6.88 18.11 4.77
CA GLN A 400 -6.75 16.67 5.10
C GLN A 400 -5.38 16.10 4.68
N LYS A 401 -4.82 16.58 3.56
CA LYS A 401 -3.46 16.22 3.11
C LYS A 401 -2.39 16.70 4.11
N GLU A 402 -2.50 17.93 4.60
CA GLU A 402 -1.57 18.50 5.60
C GLU A 402 -1.59 17.74 6.93
N GLN A 403 -2.77 17.28 7.35
CA GLN A 403 -2.94 16.49 8.58
C GLN A 403 -2.29 15.11 8.50
N ARG A 404 -1.93 14.63 7.29
CA ARG A 404 -1.31 13.32 7.03
C ARG A 404 -2.06 12.14 7.67
N ARG A 405 -3.39 12.25 7.75
CA ARG A 405 -4.28 11.18 8.24
C ARG A 405 -4.48 10.07 7.21
N PHE A 406 -4.33 10.42 5.93
CA PHE A 406 -4.31 9.54 4.77
C PHE A 406 -2.93 9.61 4.13
N GLN A 407 -2.49 8.51 3.51
CA GLN A 407 -1.27 8.47 2.70
C GLN A 407 -1.45 9.28 1.42
N THR A 408 -2.64 9.17 0.82
CA THR A 408 -3.01 9.86 -0.41
C THR A 408 -4.30 10.64 -0.22
N VAL A 409 -4.31 11.90 -0.64
CA VAL A 409 -5.53 12.72 -0.74
C VAL A 409 -5.56 13.40 -2.10
N VAL A 410 -6.60 13.13 -2.88
CA VAL A 410 -6.80 13.69 -4.23
C VAL A 410 -8.13 14.41 -4.30
N TYR A 411 -8.10 15.64 -4.80
CA TYR A 411 -9.27 16.41 -5.14
C TYR A 411 -9.55 16.34 -6.64
N SER A 412 -10.78 15.99 -7.02
CA SER A 412 -11.25 15.95 -8.41
C SER A 412 -12.29 17.05 -8.66
N HIS A 413 -11.94 18.05 -9.46
CA HIS A 413 -12.90 19.10 -9.82
C HIS A 413 -13.85 18.63 -10.92
N GLU A 414 -15.14 18.86 -10.79
CA GLU A 414 -16.14 18.66 -11.83
C GLU A 414 -16.47 20.00 -12.50
N ASN A 415 -16.04 20.18 -13.75
CA ASN A 415 -16.33 21.41 -14.53
C ASN A 415 -17.84 21.54 -14.78
N THR A 416 -18.47 20.42 -15.10
CA THR A 416 -19.93 20.24 -15.16
C THR A 416 -20.30 19.14 -14.19
N ILE A 417 -21.51 19.20 -13.62
CA ILE A 417 -21.99 18.15 -12.73
C ILE A 417 -22.09 16.82 -13.49
N LEU A 418 -21.39 15.79 -13.02
CA LEU A 418 -21.28 14.49 -13.70
C LEU A 418 -22.25 13.43 -13.13
N GLU A 419 -23.13 13.81 -12.22
CA GLU A 419 -23.92 12.87 -11.42
C GLU A 419 -23.03 11.90 -10.61
N THR A 420 -23.66 10.95 -9.91
CA THR A 420 -22.93 10.07 -8.98
C THR A 420 -21.91 9.15 -9.65
N ALA A 421 -22.29 8.41 -10.70
CA ALA A 421 -21.37 7.46 -11.33
C ALA A 421 -20.33 8.13 -12.23
N GLY A 422 -20.68 9.26 -12.88
CA GLY A 422 -19.72 10.06 -13.64
C GLY A 422 -18.62 10.65 -12.76
N GLY A 423 -18.97 11.14 -11.57
CA GLY A 423 -17.99 11.59 -10.57
C GLY A 423 -17.07 10.46 -10.10
N VAL A 424 -17.62 9.26 -9.83
CA VAL A 424 -16.82 8.06 -9.51
C VAL A 424 -15.89 7.69 -10.67
N GLN A 425 -16.39 7.63 -11.92
CA GLN A 425 -15.60 7.30 -13.10
C GLN A 425 -14.39 8.24 -13.24
N LYS A 426 -14.60 9.54 -13.07
CA LYS A 426 -13.51 10.52 -13.14
C LYS A 426 -12.48 10.27 -12.03
N MET A 427 -12.92 9.98 -10.81
CA MET A 427 -12.01 9.67 -9.71
C MET A 427 -11.27 8.34 -9.88
N CYS A 428 -11.84 7.35 -10.58
CA CYS A 428 -11.16 6.08 -10.87
C CYS A 428 -9.83 6.26 -11.62
N GLN A 429 -9.68 7.36 -12.37
CA GLN A 429 -8.43 7.69 -13.07
C GLN A 429 -7.26 7.95 -12.12
N PHE A 430 -7.54 8.34 -10.87
CA PHE A 430 -6.53 8.66 -9.85
C PHE A 430 -6.25 7.50 -8.88
N LEU A 431 -6.97 6.37 -9.00
CA LEU A 431 -6.74 5.20 -8.14
C LEU A 431 -5.28 4.74 -8.29
N THR A 432 -4.60 4.58 -7.16
CA THR A 432 -3.24 4.03 -7.16
C THR A 432 -3.29 2.52 -7.45
N GLU A 433 -4.35 1.85 -6.99
CA GLU A 433 -4.64 0.45 -7.27
C GLU A 433 -5.85 0.33 -8.20
N LYS A 434 -5.60 0.40 -9.52
CA LYS A 434 -6.64 0.44 -10.56
C LYS A 434 -7.60 -0.74 -10.58
N ASP A 435 -7.14 -1.90 -10.09
CA ASP A 435 -7.90 -3.15 -10.08
C ASP A 435 -8.44 -3.51 -8.68
N ALA A 436 -8.21 -2.66 -7.67
CA ALA A 436 -8.70 -2.91 -6.32
C ALA A 436 -10.10 -2.33 -6.11
N PRO A 437 -11.02 -3.07 -5.47
CA PRO A 437 -12.30 -2.51 -5.06
C PRO A 437 -12.08 -1.33 -4.11
N PHE A 438 -13.02 -0.39 -4.11
CA PHE A 438 -12.96 0.82 -3.31
C PHE A 438 -14.31 1.13 -2.68
N PHE A 439 -14.28 1.87 -1.59
CA PHE A 439 -15.51 2.45 -1.02
C PHE A 439 -15.93 3.67 -1.81
N ALA A 440 -17.22 3.82 -2.10
CA ALA A 440 -17.80 5.08 -2.50
C ALA A 440 -18.85 5.50 -1.47
N LEU A 441 -18.77 6.75 -1.02
CA LEU A 441 -19.61 7.32 0.03
C LEU A 441 -20.24 8.61 -0.46
N ASN A 442 -21.50 8.84 -0.09
CA ASN A 442 -22.08 10.16 -0.18
C ASN A 442 -21.38 11.11 0.81
N GLY A 443 -21.21 12.39 0.45
CA GLY A 443 -20.52 13.37 1.28
C GLY A 443 -21.34 13.93 2.46
N ASP A 444 -22.57 13.48 2.63
CA ASP A 444 -23.55 14.02 3.59
C ASP A 444 -24.00 12.99 4.63
N LEU A 445 -23.15 12.02 4.93
CA LEU A 445 -23.43 10.92 5.83
C LEU A 445 -23.07 11.22 7.28
N TYR A 446 -23.96 10.82 8.18
CA TYR A 446 -23.69 10.76 9.62
C TYR A 446 -24.12 9.41 10.18
N PHE A 447 -23.25 8.82 11.00
CA PHE A 447 -23.52 7.58 11.72
C PHE A 447 -23.14 7.76 13.18
N GLU A 448 -23.99 7.30 14.10
CA GLU A 448 -23.61 7.25 15.50
C GLU A 448 -22.65 6.06 15.73
N PRO A 449 -21.50 6.26 16.41
CA PRO A 449 -20.59 5.17 16.72
C PRO A 449 -21.27 4.11 17.60
N LEU A 450 -21.22 2.84 17.19
CA LEU A 450 -21.66 1.74 18.04
C LEU A 450 -20.61 1.43 19.12
N PRO A 451 -21.00 1.16 20.38
CA PRO A 451 -20.06 1.02 21.49
C PRO A 451 -19.02 -0.10 21.34
N ASP A 452 -19.34 -1.23 20.70
CA ASP A 452 -18.51 -2.45 20.75
C ASP A 452 -18.51 -3.30 19.45
N GLN A 453 -18.87 -2.75 18.28
CA GLN A 453 -18.93 -3.53 17.04
C GLN A 453 -17.69 -3.36 16.16
N THR A 454 -17.31 -4.45 15.46
CA THR A 454 -16.48 -4.40 14.26
C THR A 454 -16.98 -3.26 13.39
N SER A 455 -16.09 -2.34 13.05
CA SER A 455 -16.47 -1.11 12.39
C SER A 455 -17.18 -1.40 11.06
N LEU A 456 -18.19 -0.58 10.73
CA LEU A 456 -19.08 -0.74 9.58
C LEU A 456 -18.37 -1.19 8.29
N LEU A 457 -17.25 -0.54 7.96
CA LEU A 457 -16.53 -0.82 6.73
C LEU A 457 -15.78 -2.16 6.78
N ASP A 458 -15.39 -2.65 7.96
CA ASP A 458 -14.81 -3.99 8.13
C ASP A 458 -15.84 -5.10 7.86
N GLN A 459 -17.11 -4.90 8.23
CA GLN A 459 -18.18 -5.85 7.91
C GLN A 459 -18.39 -5.93 6.38
N MET A 460 -18.41 -4.77 5.71
CA MET A 460 -18.49 -4.73 4.24
C MET A 460 -17.29 -5.41 3.58
N ARG A 461 -16.07 -5.19 4.11
CA ARG A 461 -14.85 -5.88 3.61
C ARG A 461 -14.93 -7.39 3.75
N GLN A 462 -15.41 -7.88 4.89
CA GLN A 462 -15.52 -9.32 5.15
C GLN A 462 -16.56 -9.99 4.25
N ALA A 463 -17.66 -9.29 3.94
CA ALA A 463 -18.68 -9.81 3.04
C ALA A 463 -18.31 -9.71 1.56
N TRP A 464 -17.37 -8.83 1.20
CA TRP A 464 -16.96 -8.63 -0.18
C TRP A 464 -16.29 -9.88 -0.75
N ASP A 465 -16.83 -10.37 -1.86
CA ASP A 465 -16.28 -11.50 -2.62
C ASP A 465 -16.22 -11.13 -4.10
N PRO A 466 -15.04 -10.76 -4.62
CA PRO A 466 -14.92 -10.27 -5.99
C PRO A 466 -15.20 -11.33 -7.06
N GLU A 467 -15.34 -12.62 -6.71
CA GLU A 467 -15.81 -13.65 -7.62
C GLU A 467 -17.35 -13.62 -7.75
N LYS A 468 -18.06 -13.23 -6.70
CA LYS A 468 -19.53 -13.25 -6.65
C LYS A 468 -20.19 -11.91 -6.96
N MET A 469 -19.54 -10.80 -6.61
CA MET A 469 -20.16 -9.47 -6.63
C MET A 469 -19.27 -8.40 -7.26
N ASP A 470 -19.93 -7.35 -7.76
CA ASP A 470 -19.28 -6.11 -8.22
C ASP A 470 -19.77 -4.87 -7.49
N VAL A 471 -20.93 -4.98 -6.83
CA VAL A 471 -21.52 -3.91 -6.05
C VAL A 471 -22.02 -4.51 -4.75
N LEU A 472 -21.58 -3.93 -3.63
CA LEU A 472 -22.09 -4.23 -2.31
C LEU A 472 -22.65 -2.95 -1.69
N LEU A 473 -23.96 -2.89 -1.49
CA LEU A 473 -24.64 -1.73 -0.91
C LEU A 473 -24.83 -1.89 0.61
N TRP A 474 -24.66 -0.79 1.34
CA TRP A 474 -25.09 -0.70 2.73
C TRP A 474 -26.56 -0.30 2.80
N LEU A 475 -27.36 -1.12 3.48
CA LEU A 475 -28.80 -0.97 3.59
C LEU A 475 -29.22 -0.73 5.04
N VAL A 476 -30.30 0.04 5.21
CA VAL A 476 -30.94 0.26 6.51
C VAL A 476 -32.41 -0.14 6.44
N PRO A 477 -32.94 -0.83 7.47
CA PRO A 477 -34.38 -1.07 7.57
C PRO A 477 -35.14 0.25 7.63
N LYS A 478 -36.24 0.33 6.91
CA LYS A 478 -37.07 1.54 6.82
C LYS A 478 -37.52 2.04 8.19
N GLU A 479 -37.84 1.15 9.12
CA GLU A 479 -38.25 1.47 10.49
C GLU A 479 -37.14 2.07 11.36
N LYS A 480 -35.88 1.99 10.92
CA LYS A 480 -34.70 2.57 11.61
C LYS A 480 -34.22 3.87 10.95
N CYS A 481 -34.95 4.34 9.95
CA CYS A 481 -34.61 5.49 9.16
C CYS A 481 -35.33 6.74 9.67
N PHE A 482 -34.57 7.75 10.07
CA PHE A 482 -35.10 9.04 10.52
C PHE A 482 -35.05 10.06 9.38
N PHE A 483 -36.11 10.87 9.27
CA PHE A 483 -36.22 11.99 8.31
C PHE A 483 -36.18 11.60 6.82
N LEU A 484 -36.59 10.37 6.53
CA LEU A 484 -36.81 9.90 5.16
C LEU A 484 -38.14 9.15 5.09
N ASP A 485 -39.05 9.68 4.29
CA ASP A 485 -40.29 9.00 3.92
C ASP A 485 -40.13 8.40 2.52
N GLY A 486 -40.65 7.18 2.33
CA GLY A 486 -40.60 6.52 1.03
C GLY A 486 -41.05 5.07 1.05
N LYS A 487 -41.12 4.48 -0.15
CA LYS A 487 -41.48 3.07 -0.39
C LYS A 487 -40.31 2.10 -0.22
N GLY A 488 -39.13 2.56 0.20
CA GLY A 488 -37.91 1.76 0.18
C GLY A 488 -37.32 1.60 -1.21
N ASP A 489 -36.02 1.33 -1.27
CA ASP A 489 -35.24 1.24 -2.50
C ASP A 489 -35.05 -0.21 -2.97
N TYR A 490 -34.94 -1.18 -2.05
CA TYR A 490 -34.50 -2.54 -2.37
C TYR A 490 -35.19 -3.66 -1.59
N PHE A 491 -35.37 -4.78 -2.28
CA PHE A 491 -35.64 -6.10 -1.69
C PHE A 491 -34.33 -6.89 -1.59
N LEU A 492 -34.15 -7.67 -0.51
CA LEU A 492 -33.00 -8.54 -0.27
C LEU A 492 -33.48 -9.99 -0.17
N ASN A 493 -32.82 -10.92 -0.86
CA ASN A 493 -33.11 -12.36 -0.73
C ASN A 493 -32.18 -13.07 0.27
N GLU A 494 -32.43 -14.36 0.54
CA GLU A 494 -31.65 -15.19 1.49
C GLU A 494 -30.16 -15.32 1.14
N LYS A 495 -29.77 -15.01 -0.10
CA LYS A 495 -28.37 -15.00 -0.57
C LYS A 495 -27.75 -13.61 -0.58
N ASN A 496 -28.38 -12.65 0.09
CA ASN A 496 -28.00 -11.24 0.14
C ASN A 496 -27.97 -10.53 -1.23
N ARG A 497 -28.70 -11.03 -2.22
CA ARG A 497 -28.81 -10.37 -3.53
C ARG A 497 -29.94 -9.34 -3.51
N LEU A 498 -29.71 -8.22 -4.18
CA LEU A 498 -30.68 -7.13 -4.24
C LEU A 498 -31.51 -7.15 -5.51
N THR A 499 -32.77 -6.77 -5.34
CA THR A 499 -33.66 -6.38 -6.42
C THR A 499 -34.18 -4.98 -6.12
N ARG A 500 -33.90 -4.05 -7.02
CA ARG A 500 -34.37 -2.67 -6.94
C ARG A 500 -35.89 -2.61 -7.01
N ASN A 501 -36.49 -1.78 -6.16
CA ASN A 501 -37.90 -1.50 -6.20
C ASN A 501 -38.20 -0.52 -7.36
N LEU A 502 -38.79 -1.05 -8.43
CA LEU A 502 -39.27 -0.26 -9.59
C LEU A 502 -40.80 -0.17 -9.61
N THR A 503 -41.45 -0.46 -8.47
CA THR A 503 -42.90 -0.59 -8.35
C THR A 503 -43.44 0.31 -7.23
N GLU A 504 -44.75 0.37 -7.08
CA GLU A 504 -45.43 1.02 -5.93
C GLU A 504 -45.43 0.16 -4.65
N ALA A 505 -44.77 -1.01 -4.67
CA ALA A 505 -44.69 -1.90 -3.52
C ALA A 505 -43.82 -1.31 -2.40
N GLU A 506 -44.09 -1.71 -1.15
CA GLU A 506 -43.26 -1.37 0.01
C GLU A 506 -42.04 -2.30 0.05
N ALA A 507 -40.88 -1.77 -0.31
CA ALA A 507 -39.58 -2.40 -0.10
C ALA A 507 -39.07 -2.12 1.32
N PRO A 508 -38.47 -3.12 2.00
CA PRO A 508 -38.09 -3.00 3.40
C PRO A 508 -36.84 -2.13 3.66
N TYR A 509 -36.02 -1.87 2.64
CA TYR A 509 -34.69 -1.28 2.85
C TYR A 509 -34.44 -0.03 2.02
N PHE A 510 -33.74 0.95 2.61
CA PHE A 510 -33.15 2.10 1.91
C PHE A 510 -31.64 1.93 1.72
N TYR A 511 -31.12 2.50 0.64
CA TYR A 511 -29.67 2.66 0.46
C TYR A 511 -29.14 3.78 1.36
N ALA A 512 -28.17 3.46 2.22
CA ALA A 512 -27.66 4.38 3.24
C ALA A 512 -26.41 5.16 2.81
N GLY A 513 -26.10 5.19 1.51
CA GLY A 513 -25.04 6.06 0.96
C GLY A 513 -23.61 5.53 1.06
N ILE A 514 -23.38 4.28 1.49
CA ILE A 514 -22.07 3.61 1.48
C ILE A 514 -22.14 2.37 0.58
N GLN A 515 -21.14 2.21 -0.28
CA GLN A 515 -21.02 1.04 -1.15
C GLN A 515 -19.56 0.63 -1.35
N ILE A 516 -19.33 -0.65 -1.66
CA ILE A 516 -18.09 -1.11 -2.30
C ILE A 516 -18.36 -1.33 -3.78
N LEU A 517 -17.47 -0.83 -4.62
CA LEU A 517 -17.56 -0.92 -6.07
C LEU A 517 -16.30 -1.57 -6.66
N SER A 518 -16.52 -2.42 -7.66
CA SER A 518 -15.45 -2.92 -8.54
C SER A 518 -15.05 -1.85 -9.58
N PRO A 519 -13.76 -1.55 -9.77
CA PRO A 519 -13.30 -0.58 -10.77
C PRO A 519 -13.69 -0.91 -12.21
N HIS A 520 -13.79 -2.20 -12.56
CA HIS A 520 -14.11 -2.64 -13.92
C HIS A 520 -15.51 -2.22 -14.40
N LEU A 521 -16.40 -1.81 -13.47
CA LEU A 521 -17.71 -1.25 -13.78
C LEU A 521 -17.61 0.11 -14.51
N PHE A 522 -16.44 0.75 -14.44
CA PHE A 522 -16.17 2.07 -14.99
C PHE A 522 -15.23 1.96 -16.20
N PRO A 523 -15.55 2.61 -17.33
CA PRO A 523 -14.66 2.59 -18.48
C PRO A 523 -13.35 3.32 -18.18
N ASN A 524 -12.22 2.75 -18.62
CA ASN A 524 -10.91 3.38 -18.51
C ASN A 524 -10.73 4.42 -19.64
N THR A 525 -11.42 5.56 -19.52
CA THR A 525 -11.38 6.67 -20.47
C THR A 525 -11.28 8.01 -19.74
N GLN A 526 -10.68 9.00 -20.40
CA GLN A 526 -10.68 10.40 -19.96
C GLN A 526 -11.99 11.14 -20.27
N GLU A 527 -12.88 10.52 -21.04
CA GLU A 527 -14.18 11.10 -21.39
C GLU A 527 -15.08 11.25 -20.14
N GLU A 528 -15.49 12.47 -19.86
CA GLU A 528 -16.42 12.78 -18.77
C GLU A 528 -17.86 12.55 -19.24
N LYS A 529 -18.58 11.69 -18.52
CA LYS A 529 -19.99 11.37 -18.80
C LYS A 529 -20.84 11.67 -17.58
N CYS A 530 -22.00 12.29 -17.79
CA CYS A 530 -23.00 12.52 -16.74
C CYS A 530 -23.96 11.33 -16.64
N TYR A 531 -23.90 10.54 -15.57
CA TYR A 531 -24.77 9.38 -15.36
C TYR A 531 -24.78 8.91 -13.89
N SER A 532 -25.81 8.14 -13.52
CA SER A 532 -26.09 7.75 -12.14
C SER A 532 -25.55 6.37 -11.76
N ASN A 533 -25.21 6.17 -10.48
CA ASN A 533 -24.91 4.86 -9.90
C ASN A 533 -26.04 3.85 -10.09
N LEU A 534 -27.29 4.32 -10.24
CA LEU A 534 -28.43 3.46 -10.57
C LEU A 534 -28.18 2.63 -11.83
N GLU A 535 -27.57 3.21 -12.87
CA GLU A 535 -27.24 2.48 -14.10
C GLU A 535 -26.19 1.38 -13.88
N ILE A 536 -25.23 1.62 -12.97
CA ILE A 536 -24.21 0.65 -12.60
C ILE A 536 -24.84 -0.50 -11.79
N TRP A 537 -25.71 -0.15 -10.84
CA TRP A 537 -26.40 -1.12 -10.00
C TRP A 537 -27.38 -1.97 -10.80
N ASP A 538 -28.13 -1.39 -11.74
CA ASP A 538 -29.06 -2.12 -12.60
C ASP A 538 -28.32 -3.15 -13.48
N LYS A 539 -27.13 -2.81 -14.00
CA LYS A 539 -26.25 -3.76 -14.71
C LYS A 539 -25.76 -4.88 -13.80
N ALA A 540 -25.22 -4.53 -12.63
CA ALA A 540 -24.76 -5.52 -11.65
C ALA A 540 -25.93 -6.43 -11.20
N GLN A 541 -27.14 -5.91 -11.06
CA GLN A 541 -28.32 -6.70 -10.74
C GLN A 541 -28.65 -7.69 -11.85
N ALA A 542 -28.65 -7.25 -13.12
CA ALA A 542 -28.93 -8.11 -14.27
C ALA A 542 -27.95 -9.28 -14.39
N GLU A 543 -26.69 -9.07 -13.99
CA GLU A 543 -25.66 -10.11 -13.98
C GLU A 543 -25.67 -10.97 -12.71
N ASN A 544 -26.59 -10.73 -11.77
CA ASN A 544 -26.58 -11.32 -10.43
C ASN A 544 -25.23 -11.06 -9.74
N ARG A 545 -24.83 -9.80 -9.64
CA ARG A 545 -23.60 -9.31 -9.00
C ARG A 545 -23.83 -8.09 -8.08
N LEU A 546 -25.09 -7.70 -7.88
CA LEU A 546 -25.53 -6.69 -6.89
C LEU A 546 -25.93 -7.37 -5.57
N PHE A 547 -25.26 -6.99 -4.49
CA PHE A 547 -25.47 -7.51 -3.14
C PHE A 547 -25.72 -6.38 -2.13
N GLY A 548 -26.31 -6.73 -0.99
CA GLY A 548 -26.54 -5.80 0.12
C GLY A 548 -26.19 -6.41 1.47
N LEU A 549 -25.75 -5.54 2.39
CA LEU A 549 -25.67 -5.84 3.83
C LEU A 549 -26.64 -4.94 4.59
N ILE A 550 -27.35 -5.52 5.55
CA ILE A 550 -28.28 -4.79 6.41
C ILE A 550 -27.52 -4.29 7.63
N TYR A 551 -27.75 -3.03 7.98
CA TYR A 551 -27.30 -2.45 9.21
C TYR A 551 -28.46 -2.12 10.13
N GLU A 552 -28.39 -2.71 11.31
CA GLU A 552 -29.44 -2.64 12.31
C GLU A 552 -29.34 -1.40 13.21
N ALA A 553 -28.43 -0.47 12.94
CA ALA A 553 -28.38 0.80 13.66
C ALA A 553 -29.30 1.85 13.03
N GLU A 554 -29.61 2.86 13.81
CA GLU A 554 -30.39 4.00 13.35
C GLU A 554 -29.59 4.83 12.35
N TRP A 555 -30.28 5.32 11.33
CA TRP A 555 -29.69 6.14 10.28
C TRP A 555 -30.49 7.43 10.09
N PHE A 556 -29.77 8.55 10.03
CA PHE A 556 -30.36 9.89 9.97
C PHE A 556 -30.16 10.46 8.57
N HIS A 557 -31.24 10.60 7.81
CA HIS A 557 -31.20 11.25 6.51
C HIS A 557 -31.21 12.77 6.69
N ILE A 558 -30.03 13.38 6.78
CA ILE A 558 -29.87 14.83 6.96
C ILE A 558 -30.10 15.54 5.61
N GLY A 559 -31.37 15.62 5.18
CA GLY A 559 -31.77 16.13 3.88
C GLY A 559 -32.23 17.60 3.86
N THR A 560 -32.64 18.14 5.01
CA THR A 560 -33.19 19.49 5.19
C THR A 560 -32.61 20.20 6.42
N PRO A 561 -32.71 21.54 6.52
CA PRO A 561 -32.24 22.28 7.70
C PRO A 561 -32.91 21.84 9.01
N GLU A 562 -34.18 21.46 8.95
CA GLU A 562 -34.94 20.95 10.10
C GLU A 562 -34.37 19.60 10.57
N ALA A 563 -34.16 18.66 9.64
CA ALA A 563 -33.57 17.36 9.95
C ALA A 563 -32.15 17.49 10.55
N LEU A 564 -31.35 18.45 10.07
CA LEU A 564 -30.04 18.75 10.65
C LEU A 564 -30.16 19.17 12.12
N LYS A 565 -31.03 20.15 12.41
CA LYS A 565 -31.24 20.66 13.77
C LYS A 565 -31.79 19.58 14.72
N GLU A 566 -32.74 18.78 14.25
CA GLU A 566 -33.31 17.67 15.04
C GLU A 566 -32.26 16.58 15.32
N THR A 567 -31.40 16.28 14.34
CA THR A 567 -30.27 15.35 14.53
C THR A 567 -29.31 15.86 15.61
N GLU A 568 -28.96 17.14 15.61
CA GLU A 568 -28.10 17.74 16.65
C GLU A 568 -28.69 17.59 18.05
N GLN A 569 -29.99 17.88 18.20
CA GLN A 569 -30.70 17.74 19.48
C GLN A 569 -30.67 16.31 20.00
N LEU A 570 -30.91 15.33 19.13
CA LEU A 570 -30.87 13.91 19.48
C LEU A 570 -29.48 13.46 19.92
N ILE A 571 -28.43 13.89 19.21
CA ILE A 571 -27.04 13.57 19.60
C ILE A 571 -26.70 14.12 20.99
N VAL A 572 -27.05 15.39 21.26
CA VAL A 572 -26.80 16.00 22.58
C VAL A 572 -27.55 15.28 23.70
N GLN A 573 -28.81 14.90 23.45
CA GLN A 573 -29.61 14.15 24.43
C GLN A 573 -28.97 12.80 24.75
N ARG A 574 -28.50 12.06 23.74
CA ARG A 574 -27.87 10.75 23.91
C ARG A 574 -26.51 10.83 24.59
N GLN A 575 -25.71 11.86 24.28
CA GLN A 575 -24.45 12.10 24.98
C GLN A 575 -24.66 12.36 26.47
N LYS A 576 -25.70 13.12 26.84
CA LYS A 576 -26.07 13.33 28.24
C LYS A 576 -26.55 12.05 28.93
N GLN A 577 -27.28 11.19 28.22
CA GLN A 577 -27.73 9.89 28.74
C GLN A 577 -26.57 8.88 28.92
N LYS A 578 -25.55 8.92 28.05
CA LYS A 578 -24.35 8.07 28.17
C LYS A 578 -23.39 8.54 29.28
N ALA A 579 -23.44 9.82 29.64
CA ALA A 579 -22.60 10.43 30.67
C ALA A 579 -23.21 10.42 32.08
N ALA A 580 -24.51 10.12 32.18
CA ALA A 580 -25.25 9.90 33.41
C ALA A 580 -25.25 8.41 33.76
#